data_AF-A0A9W6TJE9-F1
#
_entry.id   AF-A0A9W6TJE9-F1
#
_cell.length_a   1.000
_cell.length_b   1.000
_cell.length_c   1.000
_cell.angle_alpha   90.00
_cell.angle_beta   90.00
_cell.angle_gamma   90.00
#
_symmetry.space_group_name_H-M   'P 1'
#
loop_
_entity.id
_entity.type
_entity.pdbx_description
1 polymer ?
#
loop_
_entity_poly.entity_id
_entity_poly.type
_entity_poly.pdbx_seq_one_letter_code
_entity_poly.pdbx_strand_id
1 'polypeptide(L)'
;MQWWGRWLTHGVSALVLLLPQIAALNLEGFTGHELSPYINTTLPPDRLEAASPIIQGACYSPFHNSEYPLNGGSAAGLDSAMDTDFSIMKNYITVVRTYYSNFYGYPVAPIAAKYGVSLYLGVFMTDESWYDDQVNAAVDAVKNYPNTIKAILVGNENISPAGSYSAAEVLRRITALRSRILTETGRTVNIGTVQRHNEWMDTSTRSAMLALADGCDILGVNIYPFFDASYTASNPLAMLNGAWNNMLTVYSSDKVRLTEIGFPTAGSPPSFAPYNVPSVENSIAFYKAFLNWSPDSGGQEVFWFMFFDRRPDDTTMELDLERYFGWFTWNRSMKSAGFPNLVMSTTAAAVTSAPTTAPTFAPTSAPTTAPTTAKVTTTTMTTSAGTSAQVCRVHKVFSK
;
A
#
# COMPACT_ATOMS: atom_id res chain seq x y z
N MET A 1 -41.29 -58.35 -11.74
CA MET A 1 -41.19 -58.09 -10.28
C MET A 1 -40.09 -57.03 -10.13
N GLN A 2 -40.35 -55.71 -10.08
CA GLN A 2 -40.94 -54.94 -8.94
C GLN A 2 -40.02 -55.17 -7.71
N TRP A 3 -39.25 -54.24 -7.12
CA TRP A 3 -39.53 -52.90 -6.55
C TRP A 3 -38.19 -52.14 -6.33
N TRP A 4 -38.05 -50.87 -6.71
CA TRP A 4 -38.07 -49.63 -5.89
C TRP A 4 -37.09 -49.54 -4.71
N GLY A 5 -36.22 -48.50 -4.75
CA GLY A 5 -35.42 -48.02 -3.62
C GLY A 5 -34.79 -46.66 -3.92
N ARG A 6 -35.55 -45.58 -3.70
CA ARG A 6 -35.07 -44.20 -3.66
C ARG A 6 -34.13 -44.02 -2.46
N TRP A 7 -32.99 -43.38 -2.67
CA TRP A 7 -32.27 -42.65 -1.62
C TRP A 7 -32.04 -41.21 -2.08
N LEU A 8 -32.67 -40.29 -1.35
CA LEU A 8 -32.28 -38.89 -1.30
C LEU A 8 -30.98 -38.80 -0.50
N THR A 9 -29.95 -38.16 -1.04
CA THR A 9 -28.92 -37.51 -0.22
C THR A 9 -28.61 -36.13 -0.81
N HIS A 10 -29.28 -35.16 -0.19
CA HIS A 10 -28.87 -33.77 0.06
C HIS A 10 -27.64 -33.28 -0.69
N GLY A 11 -27.88 -32.34 -1.61
CA GLY A 11 -26.84 -31.45 -2.12
C GLY A 11 -26.21 -30.69 -0.98
N VAL A 12 -24.96 -30.98 -0.69
CA VAL A 12 -24.11 -30.14 0.12
C VAL A 12 -23.64 -29.03 -0.81
N SER A 13 -24.34 -27.89 -0.79
CA SER A 13 -23.73 -26.63 -1.20
C SER A 13 -22.55 -26.41 -0.26
N ALA A 14 -21.35 -26.70 -0.74
CA ALA A 14 -20.13 -26.27 -0.11
C ALA A 14 -20.11 -24.74 -0.17
N LEU A 15 -20.60 -24.12 0.90
CA LEU A 15 -20.34 -22.72 1.18
C LEU A 15 -18.83 -22.67 1.46
N VAL A 16 -18.04 -22.42 0.42
CA VAL A 16 -16.64 -22.04 0.57
C VAL A 16 -16.67 -20.70 1.29
N LEU A 17 -16.50 -20.77 2.61
CA LEU A 17 -16.11 -19.62 3.41
C LEU A 17 -14.77 -19.15 2.83
N LEU A 18 -14.81 -18.13 1.97
CA LEU A 18 -13.63 -17.32 1.71
C LEU A 18 -13.27 -16.67 3.05
N LEU A 19 -12.42 -17.33 3.81
CA LEU A 19 -11.62 -16.66 4.82
C LEU A 19 -10.88 -15.54 4.06
N PRO A 20 -10.95 -14.28 4.51
CA PRO A 20 -10.07 -13.27 3.95
C PRO A 20 -8.65 -13.79 4.16
N GLN A 21 -7.93 -14.09 3.08
CA GLN A 21 -6.52 -14.39 3.12
C GLN A 21 -5.82 -13.11 3.60
N ILE A 22 -5.58 -13.03 4.91
CA ILE A 22 -4.81 -11.97 5.56
C ILE A 22 -3.32 -12.38 5.60
N ALA A 23 -2.91 -13.32 4.75
CA ALA A 23 -1.48 -13.60 4.55
C ALA A 23 -0.78 -12.28 4.23
N ALA A 24 0.34 -12.05 4.91
CA ALA A 24 1.17 -10.87 4.66
C ALA A 24 1.66 -10.86 3.20
N LEU A 25 1.75 -12.06 2.62
CA LEU A 25 2.25 -12.36 1.28
C LEU A 25 1.28 -13.31 0.58
N ASN A 26 0.76 -12.94 -0.59
CA ASN A 26 -0.05 -13.87 -1.38
C ASN A 26 0.86 -14.79 -2.22
N LEU A 27 0.95 -16.05 -1.82
CA LEU A 27 1.73 -17.08 -2.52
C LEU A 27 0.87 -17.96 -3.45
N GLU A 28 -0.40 -17.58 -3.70
CA GLU A 28 -1.26 -18.33 -4.62
C GLU A 28 -0.65 -18.39 -6.02
N GLY A 29 -0.41 -19.60 -6.53
CA GLY A 29 0.24 -19.82 -7.81
C GLY A 29 1.76 -19.68 -7.82
N PHE A 30 2.43 -19.48 -6.67
CA PHE A 30 3.89 -19.52 -6.59
C PHE A 30 4.41 -20.96 -6.67
N THR A 31 5.37 -21.14 -7.55
CA THR A 31 6.11 -22.38 -7.83
C THR A 31 7.57 -22.29 -7.42
N GLY A 32 8.05 -21.10 -7.04
CA GLY A 32 9.43 -20.84 -6.67
C GLY A 32 10.32 -20.47 -7.85
N HIS A 33 9.75 -20.11 -8.99
CA HIS A 33 10.48 -19.78 -10.23
C HIS A 33 9.87 -18.59 -10.97
N GLU A 34 9.15 -17.72 -10.27
CA GLU A 34 8.39 -16.62 -10.84
C GLU A 34 9.29 -15.50 -11.38
N LEU A 35 10.47 -15.30 -10.79
CA LEU A 35 11.38 -14.20 -11.13
C LEU A 35 12.59 -14.69 -11.93
N SER A 36 12.99 -15.94 -11.75
CA SER A 36 14.16 -16.54 -12.40
C SER A 36 14.20 -16.43 -13.94
N PRO A 37 13.07 -16.51 -14.68
CA PRO A 37 13.08 -16.32 -16.14
C PRO A 37 13.53 -14.93 -16.57
N TYR A 38 13.43 -13.95 -15.67
CA TYR A 38 13.68 -12.54 -15.97
C TYR A 38 15.03 -12.04 -15.50
N ILE A 39 15.85 -12.83 -14.79
CA ILE A 39 17.13 -12.41 -14.18
C ILE A 39 18.05 -11.67 -15.17
N ASN A 40 18.04 -12.05 -16.45
CA ASN A 40 18.88 -11.45 -17.49
C ASN A 40 18.15 -10.40 -18.33
N THR A 41 16.97 -9.94 -17.91
CA THR A 41 16.22 -8.91 -18.63
C THR A 41 16.99 -7.60 -18.60
N THR A 42 17.32 -7.11 -19.79
CA THR A 42 17.93 -5.80 -19.99
C THR A 42 16.87 -4.83 -20.47
N LEU A 43 16.88 -3.61 -19.93
CA LEU A 43 15.95 -2.58 -20.37
C LEU A 43 16.38 -2.06 -21.74
N PRO A 44 15.50 -2.04 -22.76
CA PRO A 44 15.83 -1.44 -24.04
C PRO A 44 16.17 0.05 -23.89
N PRO A 45 17.16 0.60 -24.63
CA PRO A 45 17.58 2.00 -24.47
C PRO A 45 16.48 3.04 -24.73
N ASP A 46 15.46 2.68 -25.53
CA ASP A 46 14.28 3.50 -25.83
C ASP A 46 13.21 3.47 -24.73
N ARG A 47 13.40 2.64 -23.69
CA ARG A 47 12.55 2.51 -22.51
C ARG A 47 13.17 3.15 -21.27
N LEU A 48 14.32 3.81 -21.42
CA LEU A 48 15.02 4.51 -20.35
C LEU A 48 14.43 5.92 -20.17
N GLU A 49 13.90 6.20 -19.00
CA GLU A 49 13.48 7.55 -18.60
C GLU A 49 14.55 8.15 -17.66
N ALA A 50 14.15 8.61 -16.47
CA ALA A 50 15.06 9.09 -15.44
C ALA A 50 15.15 8.09 -14.28
N ALA A 51 16.38 7.70 -13.93
CA ALA A 51 16.66 7.05 -12.65
C ALA A 51 16.66 8.08 -11.52
N SER A 52 16.16 7.67 -10.37
CA SER A 52 16.19 8.42 -9.11
C SER A 52 16.76 7.53 -8.01
N PRO A 53 17.60 8.08 -7.11
CA PRO A 53 18.01 7.35 -5.92
C PRO A 53 16.79 6.84 -5.15
N ILE A 54 16.91 5.65 -4.59
CA ILE A 54 15.84 5.08 -3.78
C ILE A 54 15.67 5.86 -2.48
N ILE A 55 14.42 6.03 -2.06
CA ILE A 55 14.04 6.57 -0.76
C ILE A 55 13.42 5.41 0.02
N GLN A 56 14.15 4.91 1.00
CA GLN A 56 13.68 3.79 1.82
C GLN A 56 12.47 4.19 2.67
N GLY A 57 11.32 3.59 2.38
CA GLY A 57 10.14 3.53 3.23
C GLY A 57 9.95 2.13 3.82
N ALA A 58 8.85 1.93 4.55
CA ALA A 58 8.48 0.59 5.01
C ALA A 58 6.98 0.34 4.91
N CYS A 59 6.61 -0.93 4.79
CA CYS A 59 5.24 -1.37 4.99
C CYS A 59 4.92 -1.37 6.49
N TYR A 60 3.73 -0.87 6.82
CA TYR A 60 3.22 -0.81 8.18
C TYR A 60 1.82 -1.42 8.30
N SER A 61 1.66 -2.24 9.33
CA SER A 61 0.37 -2.58 9.92
C SER A 61 0.52 -2.64 11.44
N PRO A 62 -0.56 -2.37 12.19
CA PRO A 62 -0.55 -2.46 13.65
C PRO A 62 -0.77 -3.88 14.16
N PHE A 63 -0.65 -4.92 13.31
CA PHE A 63 -1.04 -6.29 13.65
C PHE A 63 -0.22 -6.92 14.79
N HIS A 64 0.94 -6.35 15.08
CA HIS A 64 1.78 -6.73 16.21
C HIS A 64 1.22 -6.25 17.57
N ASN A 65 0.33 -5.26 17.56
CA ASN A 65 -0.23 -4.68 18.78
C ASN A 65 -1.25 -5.61 19.43
N SER A 66 -1.26 -5.63 20.76
CA SER A 66 -2.30 -6.30 21.55
C SER A 66 -3.68 -5.69 21.34
N GLU A 67 -3.73 -4.39 21.08
CA GLU A 67 -4.94 -3.62 20.82
C GLU A 67 -5.54 -3.94 19.44
N TYR A 68 -4.79 -4.60 18.55
CA TYR A 68 -5.35 -5.09 17.30
C TYR A 68 -6.12 -6.41 17.56
N PRO A 69 -7.42 -6.47 17.31
CA PRO A 69 -8.23 -7.64 17.68
C PRO A 69 -8.11 -8.77 16.63
N LEU A 70 -6.93 -9.40 16.45
CA LEU A 70 -6.73 -10.49 15.48
C LEU A 70 -7.76 -11.62 15.65
N ASN A 71 -8.07 -11.97 16.90
CA ASN A 71 -8.96 -13.08 17.25
C ASN A 71 -10.35 -12.55 17.72
N GLY A 72 -10.74 -11.38 17.23
CA GLY A 72 -11.93 -10.65 17.70
C GLY A 72 -11.68 -9.88 19.00
N GLY A 73 -12.69 -9.14 19.44
CA GLY A 73 -12.61 -8.28 20.64
C GLY A 73 -12.66 -6.79 20.31
N SER A 74 -12.25 -5.97 21.27
CA SER A 74 -12.25 -4.51 21.14
C SER A 74 -10.94 -4.01 20.53
N ALA A 75 -11.03 -3.03 19.64
CA ALA A 75 -9.88 -2.26 19.14
C ALA A 75 -9.59 -1.01 20.00
N ALA A 76 -10.10 -0.93 21.23
CA ALA A 76 -9.87 0.22 22.10
C ALA A 76 -8.35 0.43 22.35
N GLY A 77 -7.89 1.67 22.19
CA GLY A 77 -6.48 2.03 22.36
C GLY A 77 -5.59 1.77 21.13
N LEU A 78 -6.15 1.23 20.04
CA LEU A 78 -5.39 0.97 18.81
C LEU A 78 -4.79 2.25 18.20
N ASP A 79 -5.48 3.39 18.30
CA ASP A 79 -4.95 4.70 17.93
C ASP A 79 -3.67 5.06 18.70
N SER A 80 -3.67 4.86 20.02
CA SER A 80 -2.53 5.13 20.89
C SER A 80 -1.37 4.15 20.62
N ALA A 81 -1.68 2.90 20.30
CA ALA A 81 -0.70 1.90 19.89
C ALA A 81 -0.04 2.27 18.55
N MET A 82 -0.85 2.65 17.56
CA MET A 82 -0.35 3.18 16.28
C MET A 82 0.47 4.47 16.48
N ASP A 83 0.04 5.37 17.36
CA ASP A 83 0.80 6.59 17.70
C ASP A 83 2.19 6.27 18.24
N THR A 84 2.28 5.27 19.11
CA THR A 84 3.55 4.77 19.65
C THR A 84 4.43 4.22 18.52
N ASP A 85 3.86 3.46 17.59
CA ASP A 85 4.59 2.90 16.45
C ASP A 85 5.19 4.00 15.57
N PHE A 86 4.39 4.99 15.19
CA PHE A 86 4.88 6.12 14.38
C PHE A 86 5.93 6.96 15.12
N SER A 87 5.84 7.06 16.45
CA SER A 87 6.87 7.73 17.26
C SER A 87 8.25 7.06 17.15
N ILE A 88 8.29 5.76 16.90
CA ILE A 88 9.50 4.97 16.65
C ILE A 88 9.89 5.07 15.18
N MET A 89 8.96 4.82 14.27
CA MET A 89 9.20 4.76 12.82
C MET A 89 9.82 6.04 12.27
N LYS A 90 9.43 7.22 12.77
CA LYS A 90 9.94 8.53 12.30
C LYS A 90 11.47 8.66 12.34
N ASN A 91 12.15 7.87 13.16
CA ASN A 91 13.61 7.90 13.28
C ASN A 91 14.32 7.12 12.15
N TYR A 92 13.58 6.28 11.42
CA TYR A 92 14.13 5.31 10.47
C TYR A 92 13.56 5.42 9.06
N ILE A 93 12.40 6.08 8.90
CA ILE A 93 11.75 6.28 7.60
C ILE A 93 11.04 7.63 7.55
N THR A 94 10.95 8.20 6.35
CA THR A 94 10.19 9.43 6.07
C THR A 94 8.86 9.15 5.38
N VAL A 95 8.66 7.92 4.91
CA VAL A 95 7.46 7.48 4.18
C VAL A 95 7.09 6.05 4.57
N VAL A 96 5.79 5.83 4.76
CA VAL A 96 5.19 4.54 5.10
C VAL A 96 4.19 4.14 4.02
N ARG A 97 4.18 2.86 3.66
CA ARG A 97 3.07 2.23 2.94
C ARG A 97 2.17 1.52 3.93
N THR A 98 0.87 1.74 3.81
CA THR A 98 -0.14 1.01 4.59
C THR A 98 -1.03 0.18 3.67
N TYR A 99 -1.70 -0.82 4.24
CA TYR A 99 -2.67 -1.67 3.53
C TYR A 99 -4.11 -1.16 3.67
N TYR A 100 -4.37 -0.39 4.74
CA TYR A 100 -5.67 0.14 5.10
C TYR A 100 -5.56 1.65 5.33
N SER A 101 -6.65 2.37 5.09
CA SER A 101 -6.77 3.81 5.34
C SER A 101 -7.11 4.07 6.80
N ASN A 102 -7.85 3.13 7.41
CA ASN A 102 -8.10 3.07 8.84
C ASN A 102 -8.06 1.61 9.31
N PHE A 103 -7.69 1.40 10.57
CA PHE A 103 -7.78 0.10 11.23
C PHE A 103 -8.88 0.18 12.29
N TYR A 104 -9.97 -0.57 12.13
CA TYR A 104 -11.10 -0.60 13.07
C TYR A 104 -11.66 0.79 13.43
N GLY A 105 -11.78 1.68 12.43
CA GLY A 105 -12.28 3.05 12.62
C GLY A 105 -11.25 4.05 13.10
N TYR A 106 -9.99 3.65 13.32
CA TYR A 106 -8.90 4.56 13.66
C TYR A 106 -8.09 4.91 12.40
N PRO A 107 -8.21 6.14 11.87
CA PRO A 107 -7.54 6.55 10.64
C PRO A 107 -6.03 6.74 10.85
N VAL A 108 -5.23 6.32 9.87
CA VAL A 108 -3.76 6.38 9.97
C VAL A 108 -3.22 7.79 9.69
N ALA A 109 -3.85 8.52 8.77
CA ALA A 109 -3.39 9.83 8.30
C ALA A 109 -3.09 10.87 9.40
N PRO A 110 -3.96 11.12 10.40
CA PRO A 110 -3.65 12.06 11.48
C PRO A 110 -2.40 11.68 12.29
N ILE A 111 -2.18 10.38 12.50
CA ILE A 111 -1.04 9.87 13.26
C ILE A 111 0.25 10.08 12.47
N ALA A 112 0.26 9.71 11.19
CA ALA A 112 1.40 9.93 10.30
C ALA A 112 1.75 11.43 10.18
N ALA A 113 0.74 12.29 10.04
CA ALA A 113 0.90 13.73 9.98
C ALA A 113 1.56 14.30 11.25
N LYS A 114 1.13 13.85 12.44
CA LYS A 114 1.71 14.24 13.74
C LYS A 114 3.23 14.01 13.80
N TYR A 115 3.71 12.94 13.16
CA TYR A 115 5.11 12.55 13.17
C TYR A 115 5.91 12.97 11.93
N GLY A 116 5.29 13.71 11.00
CA GLY A 116 5.94 14.14 9.76
C GLY A 116 6.29 12.98 8.81
N VAL A 117 5.62 11.84 8.95
CA VAL A 117 5.81 10.67 8.09
C VAL A 117 4.78 10.72 6.97
N SER A 118 5.23 10.66 5.72
CA SER A 118 4.36 10.64 4.55
C SER A 118 3.72 9.26 4.34
N LEU A 119 2.61 9.19 3.59
CA LEU A 119 1.86 7.96 3.34
C LEU A 119 1.71 7.66 1.86
N TYR A 120 2.06 6.42 1.50
CA TYR A 120 1.37 5.67 0.46
C TYR A 120 0.19 4.96 1.17
N LEU A 121 -0.97 5.61 1.17
CA LEU A 121 -2.15 5.22 1.94
C LEU A 121 -2.86 4.07 1.25
N GLY A 122 -2.96 2.91 1.91
CA GLY A 122 -3.69 1.77 1.36
C GLY A 122 -5.19 1.96 1.50
N VAL A 123 -5.97 1.50 0.52
CA VAL A 123 -7.41 1.32 0.62
C VAL A 123 -7.66 -0.17 0.43
N PHE A 124 -7.86 -0.88 1.53
CA PHE A 124 -8.07 -2.32 1.49
C PHE A 124 -9.30 -2.65 0.64
N MET A 125 -9.20 -3.64 -0.23
CA MET A 125 -10.24 -3.98 -1.17
C MET A 125 -11.01 -5.22 -0.71
N THR A 126 -12.32 -5.06 -0.59
CA THR A 126 -13.27 -6.12 -0.22
C THR A 126 -14.65 -5.81 -0.77
N ASP A 127 -15.54 -6.79 -0.85
CA ASP A 127 -16.97 -6.60 -1.15
C ASP A 127 -17.83 -6.46 0.11
N GLU A 128 -17.20 -6.53 1.28
CA GLU A 128 -17.88 -6.29 2.54
C GLU A 128 -18.25 -4.81 2.70
N SER A 129 -19.36 -4.55 3.40
CA SER A 129 -19.92 -3.20 3.55
C SER A 129 -19.00 -2.20 4.24
N TRP A 130 -17.99 -2.67 4.99
CA TRP A 130 -17.00 -1.80 5.63
C TRP A 130 -15.94 -1.26 4.66
N TYR A 131 -15.93 -1.70 3.39
CA TYR A 131 -15.11 -1.08 2.35
C TYR A 131 -15.33 0.44 2.28
N ASP A 132 -16.58 0.88 2.47
CA ASP A 132 -16.92 2.30 2.49
C ASP A 132 -16.19 3.06 3.60
N ASP A 133 -15.88 2.43 4.74
CA ASP A 133 -15.09 3.05 5.81
C ASP A 133 -13.65 3.32 5.35
N GLN A 134 -13.07 2.43 4.53
CA GLN A 134 -11.74 2.64 3.94
C GLN A 134 -11.76 3.79 2.93
N VAL A 135 -12.78 3.82 2.06
CA VAL A 135 -12.97 4.90 1.08
C VAL A 135 -13.18 6.25 1.78
N ASN A 136 -14.04 6.30 2.80
CA ASN A 136 -14.30 7.52 3.58
C ASN A 136 -13.02 8.03 4.25
N ALA A 137 -12.27 7.14 4.92
CA ALA A 137 -11.01 7.51 5.57
C ALA A 137 -9.96 8.03 4.57
N ALA A 138 -9.91 7.47 3.35
CA ALA A 138 -8.99 7.95 2.31
C ALA A 138 -9.37 9.36 1.80
N VAL A 139 -10.67 9.62 1.59
CA VAL A 139 -11.15 10.95 1.20
C VAL A 139 -10.86 11.97 2.32
N ASP A 140 -11.15 11.62 3.58
CA ASP A 140 -10.87 12.48 4.73
C ASP A 140 -9.37 12.73 4.93
N ALA A 141 -8.52 11.74 4.64
CA ALA A 141 -7.07 11.89 4.66
C ALA A 141 -6.60 12.95 3.65
N VAL A 142 -7.09 12.90 2.41
CA VAL A 142 -6.74 13.91 1.38
C VAL A 142 -7.29 15.29 1.73
N LYS A 143 -8.50 15.34 2.29
CA LYS A 143 -9.15 16.58 2.69
C LYS A 143 -8.40 17.30 3.81
N ASN A 144 -8.04 16.56 4.86
CA ASN A 144 -7.57 17.12 6.12
C ASN A 144 -6.05 17.08 6.27
N TYR A 145 -5.37 16.13 5.62
CA TYR A 145 -3.92 15.91 5.72
C TYR A 145 -3.24 15.81 4.33
N PRO A 146 -3.51 16.75 3.40
CA PRO A 146 -3.06 16.64 2.00
C PRO A 146 -1.54 16.54 1.85
N ASN A 147 -0.77 17.20 2.72
CA ASN A 147 0.70 17.18 2.66
C ASN A 147 1.30 15.86 3.17
N THR A 148 0.49 15.03 3.84
CA THR A 148 0.89 13.72 4.35
C THR A 148 0.70 12.64 3.28
N ILE A 149 -0.23 12.81 2.34
CA ILE A 149 -0.58 11.77 1.36
C ILE A 149 0.24 11.95 0.08
N LYS A 150 1.18 11.03 -0.14
CA LYS A 150 1.98 10.97 -1.37
C LYS A 150 1.23 10.24 -2.48
N ALA A 151 0.57 9.15 -2.13
CA ALA A 151 -0.24 8.36 -3.04
C ALA A 151 -1.33 7.59 -2.28
N ILE A 152 -2.36 7.17 -3.00
CA ILE A 152 -3.37 6.22 -2.55
C ILE A 152 -3.21 4.92 -3.36
N LEU A 153 -3.17 3.78 -2.68
CA LEU A 153 -3.05 2.46 -3.27
C LEU A 153 -4.33 1.67 -3.00
N VAL A 154 -5.16 1.48 -4.03
CA VAL A 154 -6.41 0.73 -3.94
C VAL A 154 -6.14 -0.74 -4.21
N GLY A 155 -6.29 -1.56 -3.17
CA GLY A 155 -6.01 -2.98 -3.22
C GLY A 155 -4.52 -3.36 -3.22
N ASN A 156 -4.27 -4.62 -2.89
CA ASN A 156 -2.99 -5.29 -2.87
C ASN A 156 -3.16 -6.74 -3.33
N GLU A 157 -2.54 -7.09 -4.46
CA GLU A 157 -2.51 -8.47 -5.00
C GLU A 157 -3.91 -9.07 -5.17
N ASN A 158 -4.86 -8.21 -5.53
CA ASN A 158 -6.28 -8.57 -5.61
C ASN A 158 -6.69 -9.08 -7.00
N ILE A 159 -5.82 -8.97 -8.00
CA ILE A 159 -6.13 -9.40 -9.36
C ILE A 159 -5.92 -10.92 -9.50
N SER A 160 -6.88 -11.58 -10.12
CA SER A 160 -6.80 -13.01 -10.47
C SER A 160 -5.54 -13.32 -11.29
N PRO A 161 -4.83 -14.43 -11.02
CA PRO A 161 -5.23 -15.53 -10.14
C PRO A 161 -4.87 -15.36 -8.67
N ALA A 162 -4.10 -14.33 -8.30
CA ALA A 162 -3.74 -14.09 -6.90
C ALA A 162 -4.97 -13.75 -6.04
N GLY A 163 -5.85 -12.91 -6.58
CA GLY A 163 -7.03 -12.44 -5.87
C GLY A 163 -8.33 -12.69 -6.62
N SER A 164 -9.41 -12.25 -6.00
CA SER A 164 -10.77 -12.52 -6.46
C SER A 164 -11.32 -11.53 -7.49
N TYR A 165 -10.53 -10.56 -7.93
CA TYR A 165 -11.01 -9.45 -8.77
C TYR A 165 -10.37 -9.43 -10.15
N SER A 166 -11.09 -8.88 -11.12
CA SER A 166 -10.53 -8.52 -12.43
C SER A 166 -9.84 -7.15 -12.41
N ALA A 167 -8.91 -6.93 -13.32
CA ALA A 167 -8.27 -5.62 -13.51
C ALA A 167 -9.29 -4.50 -13.77
N ALA A 168 -10.40 -4.80 -14.46
CA ALA A 168 -11.48 -3.85 -14.72
C ALA A 168 -12.25 -3.46 -13.45
N GLU A 169 -12.43 -4.37 -12.49
CA GLU A 169 -13.05 -4.07 -11.20
C GLU A 169 -12.16 -3.18 -10.34
N VAL A 170 -10.86 -3.45 -10.31
CA VAL A 170 -9.88 -2.59 -9.62
C VAL A 170 -9.88 -1.19 -10.22
N LEU A 171 -9.81 -1.08 -11.55
CA LEU A 171 -9.87 0.20 -12.26
C LEU A 171 -11.15 0.98 -11.95
N ARG A 172 -12.30 0.30 -11.86
CA ARG A 172 -13.58 0.94 -11.52
C ARG A 172 -13.53 1.57 -10.12
N ARG A 173 -12.97 0.88 -9.13
CA ARG A 173 -12.82 1.38 -7.76
C ARG A 173 -11.85 2.55 -7.69
N ILE A 174 -10.72 2.48 -8.40
CA ILE A 174 -9.77 3.59 -8.52
C ILE A 174 -10.45 4.83 -9.12
N THR A 175 -11.18 4.65 -10.22
CA THR A 175 -11.87 5.75 -10.91
C THR A 175 -12.95 6.38 -10.04
N ALA A 176 -13.71 5.56 -9.30
CA ALA A 176 -14.73 6.04 -8.37
C ALA A 176 -14.11 6.83 -7.21
N LEU A 177 -13.06 6.31 -6.57
CA LEU A 177 -12.37 7.00 -5.47
C LEU A 177 -11.72 8.31 -5.95
N ARG A 178 -11.02 8.29 -7.10
CA ARG A 178 -10.43 9.50 -7.70
C ARG A 178 -11.49 10.58 -7.94
N SER A 179 -12.62 10.20 -8.53
CA SER A 179 -13.72 11.13 -8.81
C SER A 179 -14.29 11.72 -7.52
N ARG A 180 -14.52 10.88 -6.51
CA ARG A 180 -15.02 11.31 -5.21
C ARG A 180 -14.07 12.26 -4.49
N ILE A 181 -12.77 11.97 -4.48
CA ILE A 181 -11.73 12.86 -3.92
C ILE A 181 -11.80 14.23 -4.61
N LEU A 182 -11.84 14.26 -5.94
CA LEU A 182 -11.89 15.53 -6.68
C LEU A 182 -13.17 16.32 -6.35
N THR A 183 -14.33 15.66 -6.36
CA THR A 183 -15.61 16.32 -6.08
C THR A 183 -15.72 16.84 -4.65
N GLU A 184 -15.28 16.07 -3.64
CA GLU A 184 -15.46 16.44 -2.24
C GLU A 184 -14.37 17.34 -1.67
N THR A 185 -13.16 17.32 -2.27
CA THR A 185 -12.00 18.03 -1.73
C THR A 185 -11.45 19.10 -2.66
N GLY A 186 -11.79 19.07 -3.96
CA GLY A 186 -11.19 19.91 -4.99
C GLY A 186 -9.71 19.61 -5.27
N ARG A 187 -9.19 18.49 -4.76
CA ARG A 187 -7.78 18.11 -4.87
C ARG A 187 -7.58 16.91 -5.78
N THR A 188 -6.39 16.81 -6.32
CA THR A 188 -5.87 15.60 -6.97
C THR A 188 -4.78 14.99 -6.10
N VAL A 189 -4.63 13.68 -6.18
CA VAL A 189 -3.56 12.91 -5.53
C VAL A 189 -3.23 11.73 -6.42
N ASN A 190 -1.96 11.32 -6.43
CA ASN A 190 -1.55 10.12 -7.15
C ASN A 190 -2.35 8.92 -6.61
N ILE A 191 -2.95 8.14 -7.50
CA ILE A 191 -3.71 6.95 -7.13
C ILE A 191 -3.38 5.78 -8.04
N GLY A 192 -3.32 4.59 -7.46
CA GLY A 192 -2.90 3.38 -8.14
C GLY A 192 -3.37 2.12 -7.45
N THR A 193 -2.74 1.00 -7.81
CA THR A 193 -2.94 -0.31 -7.16
C THR A 193 -1.60 -1.03 -7.02
N VAL A 194 -1.57 -2.08 -6.21
CA VAL A 194 -0.41 -2.94 -6.00
C VAL A 194 -0.71 -4.35 -6.45
N GLN A 195 0.16 -4.93 -7.27
CA GLN A 195 0.06 -6.34 -7.69
C GLN A 195 1.45 -7.00 -7.65
N ARG A 196 1.52 -8.32 -7.76
CA ARG A 196 2.80 -9.03 -7.92
C ARG A 196 3.31 -8.80 -9.33
N HIS A 197 4.61 -9.03 -9.52
CA HIS A 197 5.21 -9.03 -10.86
C HIS A 197 4.42 -9.91 -11.85
N ASN A 198 3.98 -11.08 -11.42
CA ASN A 198 3.28 -12.05 -12.27
C ASN A 198 1.99 -11.50 -12.86
N GLU A 199 1.11 -10.91 -12.05
CA GLU A 199 -0.16 -10.37 -12.56
C GLU A 199 0.08 -9.18 -13.49
N TRP A 200 1.05 -8.32 -13.20
CA TRP A 200 1.41 -7.22 -14.10
C TRP A 200 1.91 -7.72 -15.45
N MET A 201 2.64 -8.84 -15.48
CA MET A 201 3.33 -9.34 -16.68
C MET A 201 2.59 -10.45 -17.42
N ASP A 202 1.48 -10.95 -16.87
CA ASP A 202 0.64 -11.95 -17.49
C ASP A 202 0.17 -11.50 -18.89
N THR A 203 0.56 -12.28 -19.90
CA THR A 203 0.24 -11.99 -21.29
C THR A 203 -1.21 -12.30 -21.63
N SER A 204 -1.86 -13.19 -20.86
CA SER A 204 -3.26 -13.59 -21.08
C SER A 204 -4.25 -12.47 -20.71
N THR A 205 -3.86 -11.58 -19.80
CA THR A 205 -4.66 -10.44 -19.32
C THR A 205 -4.12 -9.08 -19.77
N ARG A 206 -3.13 -9.06 -20.68
CA ARG A 206 -2.36 -7.86 -21.08
C ARG A 206 -3.22 -6.63 -21.40
N SER A 207 -4.25 -6.78 -22.22
CA SER A 207 -5.10 -5.64 -22.61
C SER A 207 -5.82 -5.02 -21.41
N ALA A 208 -6.26 -5.84 -20.45
CA ALA A 208 -6.92 -5.37 -19.24
C ALA A 208 -5.92 -4.73 -18.26
N MET A 209 -4.71 -5.29 -18.15
CA MET A 209 -3.63 -4.72 -17.33
C MET A 209 -3.12 -3.38 -17.88
N LEU A 210 -3.03 -3.22 -19.20
CA LEU A 210 -2.72 -1.93 -19.83
C LEU A 210 -3.82 -0.89 -19.56
N ALA A 211 -5.10 -1.26 -19.71
CA ALA A 211 -6.20 -0.35 -19.40
C ALA A 211 -6.21 0.08 -17.92
N LEU A 212 -5.89 -0.84 -17.00
CA LEU A 212 -5.70 -0.54 -15.59
C LEU A 212 -4.52 0.43 -15.38
N ALA A 213 -3.38 0.17 -16.01
CA ALA A 213 -2.19 1.01 -15.91
C ALA A 213 -2.41 2.43 -16.44
N ASP A 214 -3.18 2.57 -17.52
CA ASP A 214 -3.57 3.88 -18.07
C ASP A 214 -4.42 4.68 -17.07
N GLY A 215 -5.28 3.98 -16.32
CA GLY A 215 -6.09 4.58 -15.27
C GLY A 215 -5.34 4.90 -13.97
N CYS A 216 -4.08 4.46 -13.81
CA CYS A 216 -3.30 4.65 -12.59
C CYS A 216 -2.20 5.72 -12.77
N ASP A 217 -1.90 6.45 -11.70
CA ASP A 217 -0.72 7.31 -11.58
C ASP A 217 0.48 6.54 -10.99
N ILE A 218 0.18 5.52 -10.17
CA ILE A 218 1.18 4.63 -9.55
C ILE A 218 0.86 3.17 -9.88
N LEU A 219 1.87 2.42 -10.31
CA LEU A 219 1.81 0.97 -10.49
C LEU A 219 2.70 0.33 -9.43
N GLY A 220 2.10 -0.07 -8.32
CA GLY A 220 2.82 -0.75 -7.25
C GLY A 220 3.12 -2.18 -7.66
N VAL A 221 4.39 -2.59 -7.52
CA VAL A 221 4.84 -3.96 -7.75
C VAL A 221 5.49 -4.53 -6.51
N ASN A 222 5.03 -5.70 -6.09
CA ASN A 222 5.64 -6.49 -5.03
C ASN A 222 6.62 -7.50 -5.65
N ILE A 223 7.88 -7.48 -5.20
CA ILE A 223 8.96 -8.31 -5.75
C ILE A 223 9.76 -8.91 -4.60
N TYR A 224 9.70 -10.24 -4.47
CA TYR A 224 10.39 -10.98 -3.42
C TYR A 224 11.35 -12.02 -3.98
N PRO A 225 12.64 -11.69 -4.16
CA PRO A 225 13.67 -12.67 -4.50
C PRO A 225 13.72 -13.85 -3.51
N PHE A 226 13.35 -13.63 -2.24
CA PHE A 226 13.30 -14.67 -1.21
C PHE A 226 12.40 -15.87 -1.58
N PHE A 227 11.33 -15.68 -2.34
CA PHE A 227 10.41 -16.76 -2.70
C PHE A 227 10.79 -17.50 -3.98
N ASP A 228 11.89 -17.16 -4.64
CA ASP A 228 12.37 -17.87 -5.84
C ASP A 228 13.59 -18.75 -5.49
N ALA A 229 13.50 -20.04 -5.84
CA ALA A 229 14.51 -21.06 -5.56
C ALA A 229 15.87 -20.78 -6.23
N SER A 230 15.89 -19.89 -7.22
CA SER A 230 17.10 -19.52 -7.95
C SER A 230 17.87 -18.37 -7.28
N TYR A 231 17.42 -17.90 -6.11
CA TYR A 231 18.09 -16.83 -5.37
C TYR A 231 19.49 -17.27 -4.96
N THR A 232 20.46 -16.35 -5.05
CA THR A 232 21.83 -16.60 -4.57
C THR A 232 22.33 -15.40 -3.78
N ALA A 233 22.96 -15.66 -2.63
CA ALA A 233 23.56 -14.61 -1.82
C ALA A 233 24.76 -13.92 -2.51
N SER A 234 25.37 -14.57 -3.52
CA SER A 234 26.43 -13.98 -4.35
C SER A 234 25.92 -12.92 -5.34
N ASN A 235 24.63 -12.97 -5.71
CA ASN A 235 24.02 -11.98 -6.58
C ASN A 235 22.58 -11.67 -6.09
N PRO A 236 22.45 -11.02 -4.92
CA PRO A 236 21.18 -10.95 -4.20
C PRO A 236 20.12 -10.10 -4.91
N LEU A 237 20.53 -9.19 -5.81
CA LEU A 237 19.59 -8.29 -6.52
C LEU A 237 19.28 -8.74 -7.96
N ALA A 238 19.81 -9.88 -8.42
CA ALA A 238 19.64 -10.33 -9.81
C ALA A 238 18.16 -10.41 -10.23
N MET A 239 17.34 -11.00 -9.35
CA MET A 239 15.91 -11.16 -9.57
C MET A 239 15.15 -9.84 -9.47
N LEU A 240 15.53 -8.97 -8.52
CA LEU A 240 14.93 -7.64 -8.41
C LEU A 240 15.17 -6.83 -9.69
N ASN A 241 16.42 -6.78 -10.16
CA ASN A 241 16.80 -6.09 -11.39
C ASN A 241 16.08 -6.66 -12.60
N GLY A 242 16.07 -7.99 -12.74
CA GLY A 242 15.40 -8.67 -13.84
C GLY A 242 13.90 -8.40 -13.90
N ALA A 243 13.20 -8.57 -12.78
CA ALA A 243 11.77 -8.33 -12.67
C ALA A 243 11.40 -6.84 -12.84
N TRP A 244 12.19 -5.94 -12.27
CA TRP A 244 12.03 -4.50 -12.47
C TRP A 244 12.19 -4.13 -13.94
N ASN A 245 13.27 -4.56 -14.59
CA ASN A 245 13.47 -4.30 -16.02
C ASN A 245 12.37 -4.91 -16.87
N ASN A 246 11.87 -6.10 -16.51
CA ASN A 246 10.75 -6.73 -17.21
C ASN A 246 9.47 -5.89 -17.13
N MET A 247 9.11 -5.38 -15.94
CA MET A 247 8.01 -4.42 -15.78
C MET A 247 8.16 -3.23 -16.73
N LEU A 248 9.37 -2.66 -16.79
CA LEU A 248 9.64 -1.46 -17.58
C LEU A 248 9.66 -1.68 -19.11
N THR A 249 9.71 -2.94 -19.57
CA THR A 249 9.49 -3.25 -21.00
C THR A 249 8.05 -2.98 -21.45
N VAL A 250 7.09 -2.97 -20.51
CA VAL A 250 5.67 -2.75 -20.79
C VAL A 250 5.19 -1.43 -20.22
N TYR A 251 5.52 -1.14 -18.96
CA TYR A 251 5.01 0.02 -18.23
C TYR A 251 6.06 1.13 -18.11
N SER A 252 5.57 2.35 -17.89
CA SER A 252 6.40 3.56 -17.77
C SER A 252 7.04 3.65 -16.39
N SER A 253 8.33 4.00 -16.31
CA SER A 253 9.10 3.92 -15.06
C SER A 253 8.76 5.03 -14.06
N ASP A 254 8.21 6.15 -14.54
CA ASP A 254 7.65 7.21 -13.72
C ASP A 254 6.49 6.74 -12.83
N LYS A 255 5.66 5.81 -13.32
CA LYS A 255 4.53 5.23 -12.58
C LYS A 255 4.91 4.05 -11.69
N VAL A 256 5.87 3.22 -12.08
CA VAL A 256 6.18 1.97 -11.35
C VAL A 256 6.85 2.28 -10.00
N ARG A 257 6.39 1.63 -8.92
CA ARG A 257 6.96 1.74 -7.56
C ARG A 257 7.14 0.36 -6.93
N LEU A 258 8.30 0.11 -6.33
CA LEU A 258 8.56 -1.13 -5.59
C LEU A 258 7.87 -1.05 -4.22
N THR A 259 6.70 -1.65 -4.13
CA THR A 259 5.80 -1.50 -2.97
C THR A 259 5.99 -2.54 -1.89
N GLU A 260 6.65 -3.65 -2.22
CA GLU A 260 7.13 -4.60 -1.23
C GLU A 260 8.39 -5.32 -1.71
N ILE A 261 9.33 -5.46 -0.78
CA ILE A 261 10.49 -6.31 -0.87
C ILE A 261 10.95 -6.65 0.55
N GLY A 262 11.37 -7.88 0.80
CA GLY A 262 11.81 -8.27 2.13
C GLY A 262 12.52 -9.61 2.16
N PHE A 263 13.12 -9.88 3.32
CA PHE A 263 13.79 -11.14 3.60
C PHE A 263 13.55 -11.49 5.09
N PRO A 264 12.91 -12.63 5.42
CA PRO A 264 12.52 -12.95 6.78
C PRO A 264 13.75 -13.25 7.65
N THR A 265 13.68 -12.91 8.94
CA THR A 265 14.80 -13.08 9.88
C THR A 265 14.75 -14.38 10.67
N ALA A 266 13.66 -15.13 10.58
CA ALA A 266 13.44 -16.40 11.29
C ALA A 266 12.31 -17.20 10.63
N GLY A 267 12.07 -18.40 11.16
CA GLY A 267 11.13 -19.38 10.63
C GLY A 267 11.76 -20.34 9.63
N SER A 268 10.97 -21.32 9.18
CA SER A 268 11.42 -22.31 8.20
C SER A 268 11.43 -21.74 6.79
N PRO A 269 12.40 -22.06 5.93
CA PRO A 269 12.32 -21.74 4.50
C PRO A 269 11.10 -22.46 3.87
N PRO A 270 10.49 -21.88 2.82
CA PRO A 270 9.41 -22.55 2.11
C PRO A 270 9.94 -23.80 1.39
N SER A 271 9.08 -24.83 1.25
CA SER A 271 9.47 -26.11 0.64
C SER A 271 9.94 -25.99 -0.81
N PHE A 272 9.42 -25.00 -1.56
CA PHE A 272 9.80 -24.72 -2.94
C PHE A 272 11.08 -23.88 -3.08
N ALA A 273 11.57 -23.24 -2.02
CA ALA A 273 12.86 -22.54 -2.01
C ALA A 273 13.66 -22.86 -0.74
N PRO A 274 14.05 -24.14 -0.53
CA PRO A 274 14.57 -24.62 0.76
C PRO A 274 15.95 -24.05 1.13
N TYR A 275 16.69 -23.49 0.17
CA TYR A 275 18.01 -22.89 0.38
C TYR A 275 17.95 -21.39 0.71
N ASN A 276 16.77 -20.78 0.62
CA ASN A 276 16.55 -19.39 1.00
C ASN A 276 16.27 -19.35 2.51
N VAL A 277 17.32 -19.44 3.31
CA VAL A 277 17.21 -19.63 4.77
C VAL A 277 16.87 -18.31 5.48
N PRO A 278 15.73 -18.21 6.20
CA PRO A 278 15.45 -17.07 7.07
C PRO A 278 16.46 -16.96 8.20
N SER A 279 17.12 -15.81 8.33
CA SER A 279 17.98 -15.49 9.47
C SER A 279 18.21 -14.00 9.57
N VAL A 280 18.50 -13.48 10.77
CA VAL A 280 18.88 -12.07 10.96
C VAL A 280 20.10 -11.73 10.08
N GLU A 281 21.08 -12.64 9.98
CA GLU A 281 22.28 -12.45 9.17
C GLU A 281 21.95 -12.32 7.67
N ASN A 282 21.17 -13.25 7.11
CA ASN A 282 20.80 -13.25 5.70
C ASN A 282 19.93 -12.05 5.34
N SER A 283 19.00 -11.68 6.23
CA SER A 283 18.15 -10.50 6.05
C SER A 283 18.95 -9.20 6.05
N ILE A 284 19.92 -9.06 6.96
CA ILE A 284 20.84 -7.91 6.96
C ILE A 284 21.70 -7.89 5.70
N ALA A 285 22.22 -9.03 5.25
CA ALA A 285 23.02 -9.11 4.03
C ALA A 285 22.21 -8.66 2.80
N PHE A 286 20.97 -9.15 2.68
CA PHE A 286 20.06 -8.75 1.61
C PHE A 286 19.66 -7.28 1.71
N TYR A 287 19.34 -6.77 2.90
CA TYR A 287 19.02 -5.36 3.13
C TYR A 287 20.17 -4.42 2.76
N LYS A 288 21.41 -4.77 3.11
CA LYS A 288 22.60 -4.01 2.68
C LYS A 288 22.75 -3.97 1.17
N ALA A 289 22.50 -5.09 0.48
CA ALA A 289 22.48 -5.10 -0.97
C ALA A 289 21.35 -4.18 -1.50
N PHE A 290 20.13 -4.33 -0.97
CA PHE A 290 18.96 -3.55 -1.37
C PHE A 290 19.15 -2.04 -1.21
N LEU A 291 19.80 -1.56 -0.13
CA LEU A 291 20.11 -0.14 0.02
C LEU A 291 21.05 0.42 -1.05
N ASN A 292 21.80 -0.45 -1.74
CA ASN A 292 22.64 -0.09 -2.89
C ASN A 292 21.94 -0.34 -4.23
N TRP A 293 20.66 -0.71 -4.22
CA TRP A 293 19.89 -0.91 -5.44
C TRP A 293 19.75 0.43 -6.19
N SER A 294 20.22 0.43 -7.43
CA SER A 294 20.22 1.59 -8.33
C SER A 294 19.67 1.12 -9.68
N PRO A 295 18.34 1.16 -9.90
CA PRO A 295 17.77 0.77 -11.18
C PRO A 295 18.17 1.75 -12.27
N ASP A 296 18.28 1.26 -13.51
CA ASP A 296 18.63 2.09 -14.67
C ASP A 296 17.54 3.14 -14.97
N SER A 297 16.28 2.87 -14.62
CA SER A 297 15.15 3.80 -14.74
C SER A 297 14.19 3.65 -13.55
N GLY A 298 13.52 4.74 -13.17
CA GLY A 298 12.60 4.76 -12.04
C GLY A 298 13.32 4.90 -10.69
N GLY A 299 12.94 4.10 -9.69
CA GLY A 299 13.41 4.25 -8.30
C GLY A 299 12.41 5.03 -7.44
N GLN A 300 12.87 6.05 -6.71
CA GLN A 300 12.07 6.86 -5.76
C GLN A 300 11.68 6.07 -4.50
N GLU A 301 10.49 6.30 -3.92
CA GLU A 301 10.08 5.58 -2.70
C GLU A 301 9.93 4.07 -2.95
N VAL A 302 10.66 3.30 -2.15
CA VAL A 302 10.66 1.83 -2.17
C VAL A 302 10.36 1.31 -0.77
N PHE A 303 9.65 0.20 -0.64
CA PHE A 303 9.10 -0.20 0.65
C PHE A 303 9.59 -1.58 1.09
N TRP A 304 10.36 -1.59 2.18
CA TRP A 304 10.71 -2.83 2.85
C TRP A 304 9.47 -3.42 3.52
N PHE A 305 9.24 -4.71 3.32
CA PHE A 305 8.28 -5.49 4.05
C PHE A 305 9.02 -6.22 5.18
N MET A 306 8.85 -5.82 6.44
CA MET A 306 8.02 -4.72 6.96
C MET A 306 8.66 -4.06 8.20
N PHE A 307 8.02 -3.08 8.83
CA PHE A 307 8.64 -2.39 9.97
C PHE A 307 8.69 -3.25 11.25
N PHE A 308 7.57 -3.86 11.63
CA PHE A 308 7.45 -4.69 12.84
C PHE A 308 7.08 -6.12 12.47
N ASP A 309 7.65 -7.09 13.18
CA ASP A 309 7.21 -8.48 13.15
C ASP A 309 5.78 -8.60 13.63
N ARG A 310 5.13 -9.69 13.20
CA ARG A 310 3.82 -10.06 13.72
C ARG A 310 3.96 -10.73 15.08
N ARG A 311 2.91 -10.61 15.88
CA ARG A 311 2.90 -11.19 17.23
C ARG A 311 2.89 -12.72 17.21
N PRO A 312 3.41 -13.40 18.25
CA PRO A 312 3.56 -14.85 18.24
C PRO A 312 2.23 -15.62 18.24
N ASP A 313 1.16 -15.02 18.78
CA ASP A 313 -0.20 -15.58 18.79
C ASP A 313 -0.96 -15.33 17.49
N ASP A 314 -0.31 -14.75 16.47
CA ASP A 314 -0.88 -14.58 15.15
C ASP A 314 -0.84 -15.90 14.36
N THR A 315 -1.99 -16.57 14.32
CA THR A 315 -2.21 -17.82 13.58
C THR A 315 -2.81 -17.58 12.20
N THR A 316 -2.88 -16.33 11.72
CA THR A 316 -3.48 -16.00 10.41
C THR A 316 -2.51 -16.20 9.25
N MET A 317 -1.23 -16.46 9.53
CA MET A 317 -0.20 -16.72 8.51
C MET A 317 -0.09 -18.22 8.22
N GLU A 318 -0.04 -18.59 6.94
CA GLU A 318 0.15 -19.98 6.52
C GLU A 318 1.59 -20.43 6.71
N LEU A 319 2.57 -19.57 6.38
CA LEU A 319 3.98 -19.83 6.61
C LEU A 319 4.46 -19.13 7.89
N ASP A 320 5.14 -19.88 8.76
CA ASP A 320 5.72 -19.36 10.01
C ASP A 320 6.67 -18.17 9.77
N LEU A 321 7.45 -18.20 8.69
CA LEU A 321 8.38 -17.14 8.29
C LEU A 321 7.70 -15.77 8.13
N GLU A 322 6.40 -15.72 7.82
CA GLU A 322 5.67 -14.47 7.56
C GLU A 322 5.57 -13.59 8.82
N ARG A 323 5.75 -14.17 10.01
CA ARG A 323 5.81 -13.40 11.24
C ARG A 323 7.10 -12.59 11.40
N TYR A 324 8.15 -12.89 10.64
CA TYR A 324 9.52 -12.47 10.95
C TYR A 324 10.17 -11.52 9.91
N PHE A 325 9.37 -10.80 9.11
CA PHE A 325 9.86 -9.83 8.12
C PHE A 325 10.24 -8.44 8.69
N GLY A 326 9.88 -8.18 9.95
CA GLY A 326 10.11 -6.91 10.62
C GLY A 326 11.58 -6.54 10.77
N TRP A 327 11.89 -5.24 10.76
CA TRP A 327 13.15 -4.75 11.33
C TRP A 327 13.14 -4.78 12.86
N PHE A 328 11.97 -4.56 13.43
CA PHE A 328 11.70 -4.67 14.86
C PHE A 328 10.93 -5.95 15.13
N THR A 329 11.14 -6.54 16.29
CA THR A 329 10.27 -7.59 16.83
C THR A 329 8.88 -7.04 17.10
N TRP A 330 7.91 -7.94 17.33
CA TRP A 330 6.52 -7.58 17.59
C TRP A 330 6.34 -6.71 18.84
N ASN A 331 7.27 -6.77 19.80
CA ASN A 331 7.26 -5.93 21.00
C ASN A 331 8.15 -4.68 20.87
N ARG A 332 8.40 -4.21 19.64
CA ARG A 332 9.16 -2.99 19.32
C ARG A 332 10.63 -3.03 19.76
N SER A 333 11.23 -4.22 19.87
CA SER A 333 12.66 -4.34 20.09
C SER A 333 13.41 -4.40 18.75
N MET A 334 14.48 -3.63 18.61
CA MET A 334 15.32 -3.66 17.41
C MET A 334 15.98 -5.04 17.28
N LYS A 335 15.92 -5.65 16.08
CA LYS A 335 16.55 -6.97 15.87
C LYS A 335 18.07 -6.91 15.76
N SER A 336 18.61 -5.84 15.16
CA SER A 336 20.05 -5.63 15.05
C SER A 336 20.37 -4.15 14.81
N ALA A 337 21.52 -3.71 15.32
CA ALA A 337 22.00 -2.36 15.11
C ALA A 337 22.24 -2.08 13.61
N GLY A 338 21.72 -0.96 13.10
CA GLY A 338 21.79 -0.62 11.67
C GLY A 338 20.82 -1.41 10.79
N PHE A 339 19.83 -2.08 11.39
CA PHE A 339 18.76 -2.79 10.68
C PHE A 339 17.40 -2.42 11.32
N PRO A 340 16.79 -1.29 10.89
CA PRO A 340 17.14 -0.46 9.75
C PRO A 340 18.17 0.64 10.10
N ASN A 341 18.70 1.30 9.07
CA ASN A 341 19.49 2.51 9.27
C ASN A 341 18.60 3.65 9.78
N LEU A 342 19.15 4.48 10.69
CA LEU A 342 18.51 5.73 11.06
C LEU A 342 18.45 6.65 9.85
N VAL A 343 17.34 7.35 9.69
CA VAL A 343 17.33 8.53 8.80
C VAL A 343 18.25 9.53 9.47
N MET A 344 19.41 9.81 8.86
CA MET A 344 20.22 10.93 9.31
C MET A 344 19.31 12.16 9.23
N SER A 345 19.08 12.79 10.37
CA SER A 345 18.34 14.05 10.43
C SER A 345 19.14 15.04 9.61
N THR A 346 18.80 15.16 8.33
CA THR A 346 18.95 16.44 7.67
C THR A 346 17.99 17.33 8.42
N THR A 347 18.51 18.01 9.46
CA THR A 347 17.96 19.30 9.82
C THR A 347 17.85 20.04 8.51
N ALA A 348 16.62 20.13 8.00
CA ALA A 348 16.29 21.00 6.91
C ALA A 348 16.74 22.38 7.40
N ALA A 349 17.92 22.81 6.99
CA ALA A 349 18.21 24.21 6.90
C ALA A 349 17.06 24.73 6.05
N ALA A 350 16.13 25.42 6.69
CA ALA A 350 15.17 26.24 6.00
C ALA A 350 16.01 27.14 5.11
N VAL A 351 16.08 26.81 3.83
CA VAL A 351 16.53 27.75 2.82
C VAL A 351 15.40 28.75 2.78
N THR A 352 15.49 29.77 3.64
CA THR A 352 14.82 31.05 3.44
C THR A 352 15.31 31.56 2.09
N SER A 353 14.59 31.19 1.02
CA SER A 353 14.58 31.98 -0.18
C SER A 353 14.03 33.34 0.22
N ALA A 354 14.91 34.34 0.23
CA ALA A 354 14.52 35.73 0.27
C ALA A 354 13.45 35.95 -0.83
N PRO A 355 12.40 36.75 -0.58
CA PRO A 355 11.36 36.97 -1.56
C PRO A 355 11.97 37.63 -2.80
N THR A 356 11.99 36.88 -3.91
CA THR A 356 12.26 37.44 -5.24
C THR A 356 11.16 38.46 -5.52
N THR A 357 11.53 39.73 -5.58
CA THR A 357 10.66 40.83 -6.02
C THR A 357 10.06 40.49 -7.38
N ALA A 358 8.73 40.45 -7.44
CA ALA A 358 7.98 40.35 -8.69
C ALA A 358 8.32 41.53 -9.60
N PRO A 359 8.43 41.33 -10.94
CA PRO A 359 8.65 42.43 -11.86
C PRO A 359 7.43 43.36 -11.86
N THR A 360 7.70 44.64 -11.60
CA THR A 360 6.73 45.73 -11.65
C THR A 360 6.21 45.91 -13.08
N PHE A 361 4.95 45.58 -13.32
CA PHE A 361 4.26 46.04 -14.53
C PHE A 361 3.83 47.49 -14.36
N ALA A 362 4.17 48.32 -15.35
CA ALA A 362 3.79 49.73 -15.42
C ALA A 362 2.25 49.89 -15.52
N PRO A 363 1.67 50.98 -14.96
CA PRO A 363 0.23 51.17 -14.93
C PRO A 363 -0.32 51.63 -16.28
N THR A 364 -1.28 50.89 -16.83
CA THR A 364 -2.11 51.33 -17.96
C THR A 364 -3.28 52.15 -17.43
N SER A 365 -3.46 53.33 -18.03
CA SER A 365 -4.46 54.36 -17.73
C SER A 365 -5.92 53.91 -17.88
N ALA A 366 -6.77 54.42 -16.99
CA ALA A 366 -8.23 54.25 -16.94
C ALA A 366 -8.97 54.90 -18.13
N PRO A 367 -10.24 54.50 -18.33
CA PRO A 367 -11.29 55.50 -18.49
C PRO A 367 -12.52 55.31 -17.58
N THR A 368 -13.25 56.41 -17.45
CA THR A 368 -14.16 56.83 -16.37
C THR A 368 -15.65 56.63 -16.71
N THR A 369 -16.40 56.08 -15.75
CA THR A 369 -17.85 56.21 -15.37
C THR A 369 -19.02 56.08 -16.38
N ALA A 370 -19.86 55.05 -16.13
CA ALA A 370 -21.31 55.01 -15.71
C ALA A 370 -22.41 55.82 -16.46
N PRO A 371 -23.74 55.59 -16.25
CA PRO A 371 -24.48 54.58 -15.45
C PRO A 371 -25.67 53.90 -16.19
N THR A 372 -26.41 52.96 -15.56
CA THR A 372 -27.89 52.97 -15.39
C THR A 372 -28.40 51.76 -14.59
N THR A 373 -29.37 52.05 -13.73
CA THR A 373 -30.18 51.29 -12.77
C THR A 373 -30.98 50.10 -13.33
N ALA A 374 -31.14 49.03 -12.53
CA ALA A 374 -32.39 48.25 -12.42
C ALA A 374 -32.44 47.42 -11.12
N LYS A 375 -33.66 47.21 -10.64
CA LYS A 375 -34.12 46.79 -9.30
C LYS A 375 -34.85 45.45 -9.42
N VAL A 376 -34.53 44.42 -8.63
CA VAL A 376 -35.42 43.27 -8.27
C VAL A 376 -34.85 42.62 -6.99
N THR A 377 -35.47 42.82 -5.83
CA THR A 377 -36.45 41.96 -5.10
C THR A 377 -35.87 40.76 -4.34
N THR A 378 -35.97 40.91 -3.02
CA THR A 378 -35.97 40.00 -1.86
C THR A 378 -36.24 38.52 -2.10
N THR A 379 -35.51 37.63 -1.40
CA THR A 379 -36.11 36.56 -0.56
C THR A 379 -35.14 36.15 0.55
N THR A 380 -35.62 36.27 1.79
CA THR A 380 -35.03 35.81 3.04
C THR A 380 -35.32 34.32 3.24
N MET A 381 -34.38 33.48 3.67
CA MET A 381 -34.65 32.32 4.54
C MET A 381 -33.44 31.96 5.42
N THR A 382 -33.59 32.32 6.70
CA THR A 382 -33.44 31.56 7.94
C THR A 382 -32.39 30.42 8.05
N THR A 383 -31.54 30.62 9.06
CA THR A 383 -30.67 29.65 9.75
C THR A 383 -31.44 28.56 10.49
N SER A 384 -30.88 27.35 10.57
CA SER A 384 -31.09 26.42 11.69
C SER A 384 -29.86 25.54 11.91
N ALA A 385 -29.43 25.47 13.16
CA ALA A 385 -28.34 24.65 13.68
C ALA A 385 -28.90 23.49 14.52
N GLY A 386 -28.08 22.44 14.72
CA GLY A 386 -28.27 21.34 15.68
C GLY A 386 -29.09 20.16 15.12
N THR A 387 -28.83 18.89 15.43
CA THR A 387 -28.06 18.30 16.53
C THR A 387 -27.84 16.79 16.26
N SER A 388 -26.84 16.22 16.94
CA SER A 388 -26.77 14.83 17.41
C SER A 388 -26.32 13.73 16.43
N ALA A 389 -25.02 13.43 16.51
CA ALA A 389 -24.47 12.11 16.21
C ALA A 389 -25.08 11.06 17.15
N GLN A 390 -25.80 10.09 16.60
CA GLN A 390 -26.11 8.84 17.30
C GLN A 390 -25.10 7.78 16.89
N VAL A 391 -24.26 7.39 17.84
CA VAL A 391 -23.42 6.20 17.79
C VAL A 391 -24.35 4.98 17.83
N CYS A 392 -24.57 4.34 16.70
CA CYS A 392 -25.26 3.05 16.64
C CYS A 392 -24.22 1.94 16.85
N ARG A 393 -24.13 1.43 18.07
CA ARG A 393 -23.36 0.22 18.40
C ARG A 393 -24.10 -0.99 17.83
N VAL A 394 -23.54 -1.66 16.82
CA VAL A 394 -24.02 -2.99 16.40
C VAL A 394 -23.04 -4.05 16.89
N HIS A 395 -23.50 -4.84 17.87
CA HIS A 395 -22.90 -6.11 18.25
C HIS A 395 -23.00 -7.10 17.07
N LYS A 396 -21.90 -7.74 16.68
CA LYS A 396 -21.95 -8.98 15.90
C LYS A 396 -21.65 -10.18 16.80
N VAL A 397 -22.66 -11.02 16.94
CA VAL A 397 -22.62 -12.37 17.51
C VAL A 397 -22.19 -13.32 16.40
N PHE A 398 -21.10 -14.07 16.58
CA PHE A 398 -20.79 -15.19 15.70
C PHE A 398 -21.46 -16.45 16.25
N SER A 399 -22.39 -17.00 15.48
CA SER A 399 -22.92 -18.34 15.68
C SER A 399 -21.97 -19.32 14.99
N LYS A 400 -21.71 -20.45 15.66
CA LYS A 400 -20.70 -21.47 15.35
C LYS A 400 -20.75 -22.04 13.94
#